data_AF-A0A8S9KIQ8-F1
#
_entry.id   AF-A0A8S9KIQ8-F1
#
_cell.length_a   1.000
_cell.length_b   1.000
_cell.length_c   1.000
_cell.angle_alpha   90.00
_cell.angle_beta   90.00
_cell.angle_gamma   90.00
#
_symmetry.space_group_name_H-M   'P 1'
#
loop_
_entity.id
_entity.type
_entity.pdbx_description
1 polymer ?
#
loop_
_entity_poly.entity_id
_entity_poly.type
_entity_poly.pdbx_seq_one_letter_code
_entity_poly.pdbx_strand_id
1 'polypeptide(L)'
;MFYALVFYLSISLSASTDATMKKPIARSLLPLQKKTIVIRNSAINKEVMNIHCSSTESDLGLKHIPYFQDYTFHFRVNWKGTTKFRCHVTWRGGGDHWFTVFKRGRDKCSECVWQVYGEGGYGDKPLMYYNRGEEGYHLFDWD
;
A
#
# COMPACT_ATOMS: atom_id res chain seq x y z
N MET A 1 -29.00 53.10 60.63
CA MET A 1 -28.06 53.19 59.49
C MET A 1 -27.67 51.78 59.11
N PHE A 2 -28.06 51.32 57.91
CA PHE A 2 -27.24 50.52 56.97
C PHE A 2 -28.08 50.31 55.69
N TYR A 3 -27.59 50.93 54.62
CA TYR A 3 -27.89 50.76 53.18
C TYR A 3 -27.76 49.28 52.76
N ALA A 4 -28.21 48.73 51.63
CA ALA A 4 -29.00 49.14 50.47
C ALA A 4 -29.16 47.86 49.59
N LEU A 5 -30.20 47.86 48.75
CA LEU A 5 -30.25 47.34 47.36
C LEU A 5 -29.71 45.93 47.02
N VAL A 6 -30.68 45.03 46.80
CA VAL A 6 -30.85 44.09 45.67
C VAL A 6 -29.64 43.83 44.76
N PHE A 7 -29.17 42.58 44.72
CA PHE A 7 -28.57 41.97 43.53
C PHE A 7 -29.24 40.60 43.27
N TYR A 8 -30.22 40.60 42.38
CA TYR A 8 -30.52 39.43 41.55
C TYR A 8 -29.27 39.11 40.75
N LEU A 9 -28.84 37.84 40.68
CA LEU A 9 -28.20 37.27 39.48
C LEU A 9 -28.05 35.74 39.59
N SER A 10 -28.82 35.10 38.69
CA SER A 10 -28.63 33.79 38.07
C SER A 10 -28.52 32.54 38.95
N ILE A 11 -29.64 31.80 39.02
CA ILE A 11 -29.62 30.33 39.07
C ILE A 11 -28.83 29.87 37.84
N SER A 12 -27.59 29.42 38.01
CA SER A 12 -26.92 28.66 36.96
C SER A 12 -27.57 27.28 36.91
N LEU A 13 -28.58 27.15 36.05
CA LEU A 13 -28.99 25.85 35.54
C LEU A 13 -27.77 25.32 34.76
N SER A 14 -26.94 24.50 35.39
CA SER A 14 -25.98 23.70 34.66
C SER A 14 -26.78 22.66 33.88
N ALA A 15 -27.29 23.05 32.72
CA ALA A 15 -27.67 22.12 31.68
C ALA A 15 -26.38 21.39 31.29
N SER A 16 -26.11 20.27 31.97
CA SER A 16 -25.17 19.28 31.46
C SER A 16 -25.80 18.73 30.18
N THR A 17 -25.51 19.37 29.04
CA THR A 17 -25.54 18.65 27.78
C THR A 17 -24.41 17.65 27.88
N ASP A 18 -24.69 16.52 28.53
CA ASP A 18 -23.96 15.28 28.31
C ASP A 18 -24.29 14.85 26.87
N ALA A 19 -23.81 15.63 25.91
CA ALA A 19 -23.57 15.16 24.58
C ALA A 19 -22.50 14.10 24.78
N THR A 20 -22.96 12.87 25.02
CA THR A 20 -22.18 11.64 24.87
C THR A 20 -21.28 11.87 23.66
N MET A 21 -20.02 12.17 23.95
CA MET A 21 -19.05 12.50 22.93
C MET A 21 -18.86 11.19 22.18
N LYS A 22 -19.57 11.03 21.06
CA LYS A 22 -19.38 9.92 20.14
C LYS A 22 -17.91 9.98 19.77
N LYS A 23 -17.10 9.13 20.42
CA LYS A 23 -15.67 8.98 20.22
C LYS A 23 -15.40 9.14 18.73
N PRO A 24 -14.68 10.19 18.28
CA PRO A 24 -14.46 10.38 16.87
C PRO A 24 -13.79 9.11 16.35
N ILE A 25 -14.40 8.56 15.32
CA ILE A 25 -14.06 7.30 14.68
C ILE A 25 -12.55 7.27 14.44
N ALA A 26 -11.82 6.52 15.28
CA ALA A 26 -10.40 6.27 15.13
C ALA A 26 -10.14 5.28 13.98
N ARG A 27 -10.58 5.64 12.77
CA ARG A 27 -10.27 4.92 11.52
C ARG A 27 -9.57 5.80 10.47
N SER A 28 -9.29 7.08 10.76
CA SER A 28 -8.77 8.02 9.75
C SER A 28 -7.62 8.92 10.20
N LEU A 29 -6.56 8.33 10.77
CA LEU A 29 -5.24 8.97 10.83
C LEU A 29 -4.13 7.90 10.98
N LEU A 30 -3.94 7.05 9.97
CA LEU A 30 -2.72 6.23 9.86
C LEU A 30 -1.84 6.78 8.73
N PRO A 31 -1.08 7.87 8.96
CA PRO A 31 0.12 8.04 8.18
C PRO A 31 1.03 6.85 8.51
N LEU A 32 1.80 6.31 7.55
CA LEU A 32 2.93 5.38 7.79
C LEU A 32 2.67 3.87 7.79
N GLN A 33 1.56 3.32 7.27
CA GLN A 33 1.42 1.85 7.14
C GLN A 33 2.64 1.26 6.42
N LYS A 34 3.42 0.42 7.13
CA LYS A 34 4.56 -0.29 6.55
C LYS A 34 4.04 -1.33 5.57
N LYS A 35 4.68 -1.40 4.41
CA LYS A 35 4.39 -2.36 3.36
C LYS A 35 5.67 -3.11 3.01
N THR A 36 5.51 -4.38 2.68
CA THR A 36 6.55 -5.25 2.15
C THR A 36 6.10 -5.70 0.77
N ILE A 37 6.97 -5.55 -0.22
CA ILE A 37 6.76 -6.07 -1.57
C ILE A 37 7.78 -7.17 -1.79
N VAL A 38 7.31 -8.34 -2.20
CA VAL A 38 8.14 -9.48 -2.58
C VAL A 38 7.86 -9.78 -4.05
N ILE A 39 8.91 -9.82 -4.86
CA ILE A 39 8.82 -10.09 -6.30
C ILE A 39 9.70 -11.29 -6.59
N ARG A 40 9.09 -12.39 -7.00
CA ARG A 40 9.78 -13.62 -7.40
C ARG A 40 9.95 -13.65 -8.92
N ASN A 41 11.16 -13.97 -9.35
CA ASN A 41 11.40 -14.37 -10.73
C ASN A 41 11.00 -15.83 -10.93
N SER A 42 9.87 -16.06 -11.59
CA SER A 42 9.38 -17.38 -12.00
C SER A 42 9.41 -17.53 -13.54
N ALA A 43 10.26 -16.76 -14.23
CA ALA A 43 10.31 -16.73 -15.69
C ALA A 43 10.59 -18.12 -16.27
N ILE A 44 9.77 -18.56 -17.24
CA ILE A 44 9.80 -19.95 -17.75
C ILE A 44 11.15 -20.30 -18.38
N ASN A 45 11.79 -19.33 -19.03
CA ASN A 45 13.10 -19.51 -19.68
C ASN A 45 14.29 -19.46 -18.70
N LYS A 46 14.04 -19.30 -17.39
CA LYS A 46 15.04 -19.32 -16.31
C LYS A 46 16.13 -18.25 -16.42
N GLU A 47 15.85 -17.18 -17.15
CA GLU A 47 16.76 -16.05 -17.29
C GLU A 47 16.80 -15.16 -16.04
N VAL A 48 17.87 -14.37 -15.90
CA VAL A 48 17.96 -13.35 -14.87
C VAL A 48 17.02 -12.20 -15.21
N MET A 49 16.16 -11.84 -14.26
CA MET A 49 15.21 -10.75 -14.40
C MET A 49 15.81 -9.45 -13.87
N ASN A 50 15.86 -8.44 -14.72
CA ASN A 50 16.24 -7.08 -14.34
C ASN A 50 14.98 -6.32 -13.94
N ILE A 51 15.01 -5.65 -12.79
CA ILE A 51 13.90 -4.84 -12.32
C ILE A 51 14.38 -3.49 -11.82
N HIS A 52 13.73 -2.42 -12.26
CA HIS A 52 13.92 -1.08 -11.74
C HIS A 52 12.58 -0.55 -11.24
N CYS A 53 12.44 -0.44 -9.91
CA CYS A 53 11.22 0.03 -9.28
C CYS A 53 11.38 1.44 -8.73
N SER A 54 10.37 2.28 -8.97
CA SER A 54 10.33 3.63 -8.42
C SER A 54 8.90 4.06 -8.08
N SER A 55 8.83 5.06 -7.21
CA SER A 55 7.64 5.82 -6.84
C SER A 55 7.94 7.31 -7.01
N THR A 56 6.94 8.17 -6.80
CA THR A 56 7.14 9.63 -6.84
C THR A 56 8.21 10.14 -5.87
N GLU A 57 8.42 9.46 -4.74
CA GLU A 57 9.27 9.93 -3.63
C GLU A 57 10.54 9.09 -3.45
N SER A 58 10.64 7.94 -4.11
CA SER A 58 11.73 6.99 -3.89
C SER A 58 12.00 6.17 -5.14
N ASP A 59 13.26 6.14 -5.54
CA ASP A 59 13.80 5.24 -6.55
C ASP A 59 14.64 4.15 -5.87
N LEU A 60 14.37 2.89 -6.19
CA LEU A 60 15.07 1.73 -5.63
C LEU A 60 16.26 1.28 -6.51
N GLY A 61 16.39 1.87 -7.69
CA GLY A 61 17.38 1.52 -8.70
C GLY A 61 17.15 0.16 -9.35
N LEU A 62 18.12 -0.24 -10.17
CA LEU A 62 18.14 -1.52 -10.86
C LEU A 62 18.55 -2.66 -9.91
N LYS A 63 17.86 -3.80 -10.02
CA LYS A 63 18.17 -5.06 -9.34
C LYS A 63 18.15 -6.20 -10.34
N HIS A 64 18.99 -7.21 -10.08
CA HIS A 64 19.07 -8.43 -10.86
C HIS A 64 18.58 -9.59 -9.99
N ILE A 65 17.57 -10.30 -10.48
CA ILE A 65 16.89 -11.38 -9.74
C ILE A 65 17.13 -12.68 -10.52
N PRO A 66 18.03 -13.56 -10.04
CA PRO A 66 18.21 -14.86 -10.63
C PRO A 66 16.90 -15.67 -10.65
N TYR A 67 16.83 -16.68 -11.52
CA TYR A 67 15.66 -17.55 -11.57
C TYR A 67 15.35 -18.16 -10.19
N PHE A 68 14.07 -18.11 -9.83
CA PHE A 68 13.52 -18.61 -8.57
C PHE A 68 14.09 -17.93 -7.31
N GLN A 69 14.62 -16.71 -7.47
CA GLN A 69 15.00 -15.84 -6.36
C GLN A 69 13.98 -14.70 -6.19
N ASP A 70 14.03 -14.08 -5.02
CA ASP A 70 13.13 -13.01 -4.60
C ASP A 70 13.89 -11.69 -4.46
N TYR A 71 13.27 -10.61 -4.94
CA TYR A 71 13.60 -9.27 -4.53
C TYR A 71 12.55 -8.74 -3.56
N THR A 72 13.00 -8.30 -2.40
CA THR A 72 12.13 -7.75 -1.35
C THR A 72 12.53 -6.32 -1.03
N PHE A 73 11.54 -5.45 -0.92
CA PHE A 73 11.75 -4.10 -0.40
C PHE A 73 10.59 -3.67 0.49
N HIS A 74 10.87 -2.67 1.34
CA HIS A 74 9.90 -2.13 2.28
C HIS A 74 9.78 -0.62 2.13
N PHE A 75 8.57 -0.11 2.35
CA PHE A 75 8.32 1.31 2.40
C PHE A 75 7.17 1.62 3.35
N ARG A 76 6.92 2.90 3.57
CA ARG A 76 5.73 3.39 4.27
C ARG A 76 4.88 4.19 3.31
N VAL A 77 3.56 3.97 3.35
CA VAL A 77 2.64 4.78 2.56
C VAL A 77 2.76 6.24 3.00
N ASN A 78 2.86 7.15 2.03
CA ASN A 78 2.96 8.58 2.25
C ASN A 78 1.69 9.10 2.94
N TRP A 79 1.81 10.24 3.62
CA TRP A 79 0.72 10.80 4.40
C TRP A 79 -0.48 11.22 3.53
N LYS A 80 -0.25 11.51 2.24
CA LYS A 80 -1.29 11.82 1.25
C LYS A 80 -2.08 10.59 0.80
N GLY A 81 -1.62 9.38 1.12
CA GLY A 81 -2.25 8.14 0.71
C GLY A 81 -2.19 7.89 -0.80
N THR A 82 -1.18 8.41 -1.50
CA THR A 82 -1.03 8.33 -2.96
C THR A 82 0.12 7.44 -3.42
N THR A 83 0.82 6.77 -2.50
CA THR A 83 1.98 5.94 -2.83
C THR A 83 1.66 4.90 -3.90
N LYS A 84 2.46 4.91 -4.96
CA LYS A 84 2.42 3.97 -6.08
C LYS A 84 3.86 3.61 -6.45
N PHE A 85 4.16 2.31 -6.50
CA PHE A 85 5.43 1.81 -7.04
C PHE A 85 5.16 1.17 -8.41
N ARG A 86 5.85 1.68 -9.42
CA ARG A 86 5.88 1.12 -10.77
C ARG A 86 7.27 0.55 -11.02
N CYS A 87 7.32 -0.62 -11.63
CA CYS A 87 8.55 -1.31 -11.94
C CYS A 87 8.67 -1.52 -13.44
N HIS A 88 9.85 -1.23 -13.96
CA HIS A 88 10.31 -1.65 -15.27
C HIS A 88 10.97 -3.02 -15.14
N VAL A 89 10.58 -3.97 -15.96
CA VAL A 89 11.11 -5.33 -15.93
C VAL A 89 11.49 -5.80 -17.31
N THR A 90 12.70 -6.35 -17.38
CA THR A 90 13.27 -6.90 -18.60
C THR A 90 14.01 -8.20 -18.29
N TRP A 91 14.01 -9.12 -19.24
CA TRP A 91 14.88 -10.29 -19.22
C TRP A 91 15.10 -10.78 -20.65
N ARG A 92 16.13 -11.58 -20.85
CA ARG A 92 16.43 -12.12 -22.17
C ARG A 92 15.26 -12.97 -22.67
N GLY A 93 14.77 -12.68 -23.88
CA GLY A 93 13.72 -13.46 -24.53
C GLY A 93 12.31 -13.29 -23.96
N GLY A 94 12.05 -12.29 -23.11
CA GLY A 94 10.68 -12.00 -22.67
C GLY A 94 10.31 -10.52 -22.63
N GLY A 95 11.09 -9.67 -23.30
CA GLY A 95 10.71 -8.31 -23.63
C GLY A 95 11.02 -7.26 -22.57
N ASP A 96 10.34 -6.14 -22.69
CA ASP A 96 10.48 -4.92 -21.91
C ASP A 96 9.09 -4.46 -21.45
N HIS A 97 8.85 -4.54 -20.15
CA HIS A 97 7.51 -4.38 -19.60
C HIS A 97 7.48 -3.47 -18.38
N TRP A 98 6.34 -2.79 -18.18
CA TRP A 98 6.07 -2.03 -16.98
C TRP A 98 4.94 -2.67 -16.20
N PHE A 99 4.98 -2.58 -14.86
CA PHE A 99 3.83 -2.92 -14.04
C PHE A 99 3.82 -2.19 -12.70
N THR A 100 2.63 -1.99 -12.17
CA THR A 100 2.44 -1.38 -10.86
C THR A 100 2.39 -2.47 -9.78
N VAL A 101 3.49 -2.69 -9.06
CA VAL A 101 3.61 -3.65 -7.93
C VAL A 101 2.88 -3.23 -6.68
N PHE A 102 2.64 -1.93 -6.53
CA PHE A 102 1.85 -1.40 -5.44
C PHE A 102 1.14 -0.12 -5.83
N LYS A 103 -0.14 -0.01 -5.49
CA LYS A 103 -0.95 1.19 -5.59
C LYS A 103 -1.84 1.30 -4.36
N ARG A 104 -1.65 2.37 -3.58
CA ARG A 104 -2.53 2.67 -2.45
C ARG A 104 -3.96 2.77 -2.94
N GLY A 105 -4.86 2.03 -2.30
CA GLY A 105 -6.27 1.94 -2.68
C GLY A 105 -6.61 0.59 -3.29
N ARG A 106 -5.80 0.10 -4.23
CA ARG A 106 -5.89 -1.25 -4.80
C ARG A 106 -5.39 -2.29 -3.81
N ASP A 107 -4.18 -2.09 -3.30
CA ASP A 107 -3.50 -3.10 -2.50
C ASP A 107 -3.73 -2.87 -1.01
N LYS A 108 -4.35 -3.85 -0.34
CA LYS A 108 -4.62 -3.82 1.11
C LYS A 108 -3.63 -4.67 1.93
N CYS A 109 -2.88 -5.56 1.27
CA CYS A 109 -1.81 -6.38 1.82
C CYS A 109 -0.83 -5.58 2.70
N SER A 110 -0.36 -6.18 3.80
CA SER A 110 0.84 -5.72 4.53
C SER A 110 2.11 -6.26 3.87
N GLU A 111 2.02 -7.48 3.32
CA GLU A 111 3.02 -8.12 2.49
C GLU A 111 2.36 -8.54 1.18
N CYS A 112 2.81 -7.95 0.08
CA CYS A 112 2.24 -8.15 -1.25
C CYS A 112 3.23 -8.99 -2.05
N VAL A 113 2.82 -10.18 -2.48
CA VAL A 113 3.72 -11.10 -3.17
C VAL A 113 3.34 -11.23 -4.63
N TRP A 114 4.33 -11.03 -5.49
CA TRP A 114 4.23 -11.09 -6.94
C TRP A 114 5.11 -12.22 -7.47
N GLN A 115 4.59 -12.97 -8.42
CA GLN A 115 5.36 -13.93 -9.22
C GLN A 115 5.33 -13.49 -10.68
N VAL A 116 6.52 -13.34 -11.26
CA VAL A 116 6.69 -12.96 -12.66
C VAL A 116 7.01 -14.20 -13.48
N TYR A 117 6.10 -14.60 -14.37
CA TYR A 117 6.29 -15.77 -15.24
C TYR A 117 6.80 -15.40 -16.63
N GLY A 118 6.58 -14.16 -17.06
CA GLY A 118 6.88 -13.73 -18.42
C GLY A 118 5.81 -14.12 -19.43
N GLU A 119 6.13 -14.10 -20.72
CA GLU A 119 5.20 -14.55 -21.76
C GLU A 119 4.79 -16.01 -21.57
N GLY A 120 3.51 -16.32 -21.78
CA GLY A 120 2.98 -17.67 -21.62
C GLY A 120 2.90 -18.16 -20.17
N GLY A 121 2.71 -17.24 -19.22
CA GLY A 121 2.57 -17.53 -17.79
C GLY A 121 1.33 -18.37 -17.42
N TYR A 122 0.60 -17.98 -16.36
CA TYR A 122 -0.57 -18.75 -15.93
C TYR A 122 -1.80 -18.40 -16.78
N GLY A 123 -2.18 -19.29 -17.71
CA GLY A 123 -3.35 -19.08 -18.57
C GLY A 123 -3.25 -17.79 -19.38
N ASP A 124 -2.13 -17.61 -20.09
CA ASP A 124 -1.73 -16.43 -20.87
C ASP A 124 -1.42 -15.16 -20.07
N LYS A 125 -1.54 -15.19 -18.74
CA LYS A 125 -1.24 -14.04 -17.88
C LYS A 125 0.21 -14.07 -17.40
N PRO A 126 0.99 -12.99 -17.62
CA PRO A 126 2.42 -12.98 -17.34
C PRO A 126 2.77 -12.79 -15.86
N LEU A 127 1.82 -12.27 -15.07
CA LEU A 127 1.99 -11.94 -13.66
C LEU A 127 0.91 -12.58 -12.80
N MET A 128 1.31 -13.01 -11.62
CA MET A 128 0.41 -13.44 -10.56
C MET A 128 0.69 -12.67 -9.28
N TYR A 129 -0.35 -12.16 -8.65
CA TYR A 129 -0.33 -11.52 -7.34
C TYR A 129 -1.11 -12.37 -6.35
N TYR A 130 -0.57 -12.61 -5.16
CA TYR A 130 -1.31 -13.23 -4.08
C TYR A 130 -1.06 -12.50 -2.76
N ASN A 131 -2.12 -12.38 -1.96
CA ASN A 131 -2.11 -11.68 -0.70
C ASN A 131 -2.12 -12.69 0.45
N ARG A 132 -1.17 -12.57 1.37
CA ARG A 132 -1.06 -13.47 2.53
C ARG A 132 -2.18 -13.15 3.51
N GLY A 133 -3.31 -13.85 3.39
CA GLY A 133 -4.52 -13.66 4.21
C GLY A 133 -5.83 -13.55 3.43
N GLU A 134 -5.77 -13.53 2.10
CA GLU A 134 -6.94 -13.67 1.23
C GLU A 134 -6.86 -15.02 0.52
N GLU A 135 -8.00 -15.70 0.36
CA GLU A 135 -8.06 -17.01 -0.30
C GLU A 135 -8.03 -16.82 -1.82
N GLY A 136 -6.84 -16.84 -2.41
CA GLY A 136 -6.68 -16.85 -3.87
C GLY A 136 -5.48 -16.08 -4.41
N TYR A 137 -5.38 -16.10 -5.73
CA TYR A 137 -4.44 -15.30 -6.50
C TYR A 137 -5.22 -14.46 -7.53
N HIS A 138 -4.61 -13.36 -7.94
CA HIS A 138 -5.09 -12.50 -9.00
C HIS A 138 -4.07 -12.52 -10.13
N LEU A 139 -4.54 -12.69 -11.35
CA LEU A 139 -3.70 -12.60 -12.53
C LEU A 139 -3.70 -11.18 -13.06
N PHE A 140 -2.52 -10.68 -13.43
CA PHE A 140 -2.32 -9.34 -13.94
C PHE A 140 -1.68 -9.40 -15.33
N ASP A 141 -2.09 -8.46 -16.17
CA ASP A 141 -1.36 -8.10 -17.38
C ASP A 141 -0.27 -7.08 -17.03
N TRP A 142 0.65 -6.85 -17.96
CA TRP A 142 1.53 -5.68 -17.92
C TRP A 142 0.71 -4.38 -17.99
N ASP A 143 1.24 -3.28 -17.44
CA ASP A 143 0.59 -1.95 -17.41
C ASP A 143 0.53 -1.29 -18.80
#